data_AF-X1EYS7-F1
#
_entry.id   AF-X1EYS7-F1
#
_cell.length_a   1.000
_cell.length_b   1.000
_cell.length_c   1.000
_cell.angle_alpha   90.00
_cell.angle_beta   90.00
_cell.angle_gamma   90.00
#
_symmetry.space_group_name_H-M   'P 1'
#
loop_
_entity.id
_entity.type
_entity.pdbx_description
1 polymer ?
#
loop_
_entity_poly.entity_id
_entity_poly.type
_entity_poly.pdbx_seq_one_letter_code
_entity_poly.pdbx_strand_id
1 'polypeptide(L)' 'MAGVIDSGYRGEVRVVLVNLGKESFVIKKGMKIAQLLIQTVAQVKVVEVEELEETSRGEGGFGSTGNY' A
#
# COMPACT_ATOMS: atom_id res chain seq x y z
N MET A 1 2.14 5.22 -5.76
CA MET A 1 2.01 3.86 -5.21
C MET A 1 1.06 3.07 -6.11
N ALA A 2 1.38 1.80 -6.36
CA ALA A 2 0.55 0.85 -7.10
C ALA A 2 0.62 -0.50 -6.39
N GLY A 3 -0.12 -1.51 -6.88
CA GLY A 3 -0.09 -2.87 -6.33
C GLY A 3 -1.34 -3.30 -5.59
N VAL A 4 -2.35 -2.43 -5.47
CA VAL A 4 -3.71 -2.82 -5.06
C VAL A 4 -4.42 -3.36 -6.29
N ILE A 5 -4.98 -4.56 -6.17
CA ILE A 5 -5.81 -5.20 -7.18
C ILE A 5 -7.18 -5.44 -6.55
N ASP A 6 -8.21 -4.78 -7.07
CA ASP A 6 -9.56 -4.94 -6.55
C ASP A 6 -10.13 -6.32 -6.85
N SER A 7 -10.98 -6.83 -5.96
CA SER A 7 -11.61 -8.15 -6.08
C SER A 7 -12.46 -8.30 -7.36
N GLY A 8 -12.95 -7.19 -7.91
CA GLY A 8 -13.70 -7.14 -9.16
C GLY A 8 -12.84 -7.07 -10.43
N TYR A 9 -11.53 -6.84 -10.32
CA TYR A 9 -10.65 -6.68 -11.48
C TYR A 9 -10.49 -8.00 -12.25
N ARG A 10 -10.63 -7.95 -13.57
CA ARG A 10 -10.51 -9.12 -14.48
C ARG A 10 -9.56 -8.88 -15.66
N GLY A 11 -8.93 -7.71 -15.72
CA GLY A 11 -7.95 -7.40 -16.74
C GLY A 11 -6.61 -8.09 -16.50
N GLU A 12 -5.66 -7.83 -17.38
CA GLU A 12 -4.27 -8.26 -17.23
C GLU A 12 -3.64 -7.63 -15.98
N VAL A 13 -3.15 -8.47 -15.06
CA VAL A 13 -2.40 -7.97 -13.89
C VAL A 13 -1.05 -7.44 -14.35
N ARG A 14 -0.81 -6.15 -14.12
CA ARG A 14 0.46 -5.49 -14.43
C ARG A 14 1.22 -5.13 -13.16
N VAL A 15 2.54 -5.22 -13.22
CA VAL A 15 3.44 -4.86 -12.12
C VAL A 15 4.11 -3.53 -12.46
N VAL A 16 3.90 -2.53 -11.61
CA VAL A 16 4.63 -1.26 -11.70
C VAL A 16 5.95 -1.43 -10.98
N LEU A 17 7.04 -1.42 -11.74
CA LEU A 17 8.39 -1.53 -11.20
C LEU A 17 9.07 -0.16 -11.21
N VAL A 18 9.85 0.11 -10.17
CA VAL A 18 10.78 1.23 -10.11
C VAL A 18 12.16 0.69 -9.82
N ASN A 19 13.14 1.07 -10.64
CA ASN A 19 14.54 0.83 -10.34
C ASN A 19 15.07 2.01 -9.53
N LEU A 20 15.31 1.80 -8.24
CA LEU A 20 15.89 2.80 -7.33
C LEU A 20 17.43 2.76 -7.32
N GLY A 21 18.04 1.83 -8.06
CA GLY A 21 19.48 1.75 -8.24
C GLY A 21 20.00 2.77 -9.25
N LYS A 22 21.32 2.92 -9.30
CA LYS A 22 22.00 3.80 -10.26
C LYS A 22 22.24 3.14 -11.62
N GLU A 23 22.26 1.81 -11.64
CA GLU A 23 22.56 1.01 -12.82
C GLU A 23 21.29 0.52 -13.51
N SER A 24 21.37 0.33 -14.84
CA SER A 24 20.27 -0.26 -15.61
C SER A 24 19.99 -1.71 -15.17
N PHE A 25 18.71 -2.09 -15.12
CA PHE A 25 18.29 -3.45 -14.82
C PHE A 25 17.45 -4.01 -15.96
N VAL A 26 17.93 -5.09 -16.60
CA VAL A 26 17.25 -5.72 -17.75
C VAL A 26 16.35 -6.84 -17.27
N ILE A 27 15.05 -6.70 -17.51
CA ILE A 27 14.06 -7.74 -17.24
C ILE A 27 13.92 -8.64 -18.48
N LYS A 28 13.98 -9.94 -18.27
CA LYS A 28 13.77 -10.96 -19.31
C LYS A 28 12.46 -11.70 -19.03
N LYS A 29 11.83 -12.19 -20.11
CA LYS A 29 10.63 -13.03 -20.02
C LYS A 29 10.89 -14.23 -19.08
N GLY A 30 9.96 -14.49 -18.17
CA GLY A 30 10.04 -15.57 -17.20
C GLY A 30 10.78 -15.24 -15.90
N MET A 31 11.37 -14.05 -15.77
CA MET A 31 11.93 -13.60 -14.49
C MET A 31 10.82 -13.35 -13.46
N LYS A 32 11.04 -13.81 -12.23
CA LYS A 32 10.20 -13.46 -11.09
C LYS A 32 10.52 -12.03 -10.65
N ILE A 33 9.56 -11.12 -10.82
CA ILE A 33 9.75 -9.66 -10.61
C ILE A 33 8.89 -9.07 -9.48
N ALA A 34 7.96 -9.84 -8.94
CA ALA A 34 7.10 -9.46 -7.82
C ALA A 34 6.52 -10.72 -7.15
N GLN A 35 5.83 -10.52 -6.03
CA GLN A 35 5.03 -11.53 -5.35
C GLN A 35 3.62 -10.98 -5.13
N LEU A 36 2.62 -11.87 -5.16
CA LEU A 36 1.23 -11.54 -4.87
C LEU A 36 0.92 -11.97 -3.43
N LEU A 37 0.29 -11.08 -2.67
CA LEU A 37 -0.24 -11.38 -1.35
C LEU A 37 -1.77 -11.26 -1.41
N ILE A 38 -2.47 -12.29 -0.94
CA ILE A 38 -3.92 -12.25 -0.74
C ILE A 38 -4.15 -11.75 0.69
N GLN A 39 -4.77 -10.58 0.81
CA GLN A 39 -5.01 -9.93 2.11
C GLN A 39 -6.52 -9.80 2.35
N THR A 40 -6.95 -10.09 3.58
CA THR A 40 -8.32 -9.81 4.01
C THR A 40 -8.52 -8.31 4.16
N VAL A 41 -9.61 -7.79 3.61
CA VAL A 41 -10.00 -6.38 3.74
C VAL A 41 -11.37 -6.29 4.41
N ALA A 42 -11.53 -5.40 5.37
CA ALA A 42 -12.81 -5.15 6.02
C ALA A 42 -13.68 -4.26 5.14
N GLN A 43 -14.95 -4.62 4.98
CA GLN A 43 -15.96 -3.72 4.42
C GLN A 43 -16.54 -2.88 5.56
N VAL A 44 -16.41 -1.56 5.45
CA VAL A 44 -16.86 -0.62 6.47
C VAL A 44 -17.87 0.36 5.88
N LYS A 45 -18.81 0.80 6.70
CA LYS A 45 -19.68 1.93 6.39
C LYS A 45 -19.06 3.19 6.98
N VAL A 46 -18.82 4.20 6.15
CA VAL A 46 -18.38 5.51 6.61
C VAL A 46 -19.56 6.22 7.27
N VAL A 47 -19.35 6.74 8.48
CA VAL A 47 -20.34 7.50 9.25
C VAL A 47 -19.73 8.87 9.56
N GLU A 48 -20.41 9.93 9.15
CA GLU A 48 -20.01 11.31 9.42
C GLU A 48 -20.41 11.71 10.85
N VAL A 49 -19.50 12.40 11.53
CA VAL A 49 -19.66 12.90 12.90
C VAL A 49 -19.05 14.30 12.99
N GLU A 50 -19.52 15.13 13.92
CA GLU A 50 -18.96 16.47 14.13
C GLU A 50 -17.53 16.40 14.68
N GLU A 51 -17.27 15.49 15.61
CA GLU A 51 -15.97 15.31 16.28
C GLU A 51 -15.67 13.82 16.53
N LEU A 52 -14.38 13.45 16.54
CA LEU A 52 -13.91 12.12 16.92
C LEU A 52 -13.52 12.10 18.41
N GLU A 53 -13.65 10.94 19.06
CA GLU A 53 -13.20 10.76 20.45
C GLU A 53 -11.68 10.94 20.60
N GLU A 54 -11.25 11.52 21.71
CA GLU A 54 -9.83 11.62 22.04
C GLU A 54 -9.22 10.24 22.31
N THR A 55 -7.96 10.08 21.90
CA THR A 55 -7.17 8.88 22.22
C THR A 55 -5.84 9.30 22.83
N SER A 56 -5.18 8.38 23.55
CA SER A 56 -3.84 8.63 24.09
C SER A 56 -2.79 8.99 23.03
N ARG A 57 -3.02 8.64 21.76
CA ARG A 57 -2.16 9.00 20.63
C ARG A 57 -2.49 10.37 20.04
N GLY A 58 -3.75 10.81 20.13
CA GLY A 58 -4.24 12.06 19.55
C GLY A 58 -3.85 12.22 18.08
N GLU A 59 -3.43 13.44 17.72
CA GLU A 59 -2.95 13.80 16.38
C GLU A 59 -1.50 13.39 16.09
N GLY A 60 -0.86 12.64 17.00
CA GLY A 60 0.53 12.22 16.84
C GLY A 60 0.76 11.42 15.55
N GLY A 61 1.78 11.78 14.79
CA GLY A 61 2.20 11.11 13.55
C GLY A 61 3.65 11.44 13.20
N PHE A 62 4.17 10.88 12.11
CA PHE A 62 5.48 11.29 11.55
C PHE A 62 6.65 11.30 12.57
N GLY A 63 6.75 10.26 13.40
CA GLY A 63 7.79 10.21 14.42
C GLY A 63 7.51 11.04 15.68
N SER A 64 6.25 11.42 15.95
CA SER A 64 5.83 12.19 17.13
C SER A 64 6.16 11.56 18.48
N THR A 65 6.39 10.24 18.52
CA THR A 65 6.87 9.55 19.73
C THR A 65 8.35 9.84 20.01
N GLY A 66 9.00 10.58 19.12
CA GLY A 66 10.44 10.68 19.05
C GLY A 66 11.06 9.34 18.66
N ASN A 67 12.29 9.43 18.19
CA ASN A 67 13.33 8.51 18.57
C ASN A 67 14.55 9.41 18.78
N TYR A 68 15.67 8.83 19.14
CA TYR A 68 16.94 9.22 18.51
C TYR A 68 16.77 9.86 17.12
#